data_AF-A0AA94V9F3-F1
#
_entry.id   AF-A0AA94V9F3-F1
#
_cell.length_a   1.000
_cell.length_b   1.000
_cell.length_c   1.000
_cell.angle_alpha   90.00
_cell.angle_beta   90.00
_cell.angle_gamma   90.00
#
_symmetry.space_group_name_H-M   'P 1'
#
loop_
_entity.id
_entity.type
_entity.pdbx_description
1 polymer ?
#
loop_
_entity_poly.entity_id
_entity_poly.type
_entity_poly.pdbx_seq_one_letter_code
_entity_poly.pdbx_strand_id
1 'polypeptide(L)'
;MGAQVLDWSRAQVALKRPSRSTRALEAIIRDLIETRDGATYFAERVWGISLRYELGGNHPLVGCSVPDFALADGSRTGELLREGKGLLLNFSADASLEALAGRWNGRISYVAGNAIDQLGLSTVLARPDGIVAWATESVPDKEKFTRAAARWFGEI
;
A
#
# COMPACT_ATOMS: atom_id res chain seq x y z
N MET A 1 0.97 -16.91 -5.33
CA MET A 1 2.09 -16.16 -4.71
C MET A 1 3.45 -16.81 -4.96
N GLY A 2 3.78 -17.96 -4.35
CA GLY A 2 5.09 -18.61 -4.57
C GLY A 2 5.38 -18.99 -6.03
N ALA A 3 4.37 -19.43 -6.79
CA ALA A 3 4.52 -19.77 -8.20
C ALA A 3 4.90 -18.55 -9.08
N GLN A 4 4.35 -17.37 -8.79
CA GLN A 4 4.54 -16.16 -9.61
C GLN A 4 5.93 -15.54 -9.43
N VAL A 5 6.48 -15.63 -8.21
CA VAL A 5 7.88 -15.26 -7.91
C VAL A 5 8.86 -16.23 -8.57
N LEU A 6 8.53 -17.52 -8.59
CA LEU A 6 9.34 -18.54 -9.26
C LEU A 6 9.32 -18.40 -10.79
N ASP A 7 8.17 -18.07 -11.39
CA ASP A 7 8.07 -17.83 -12.83
C ASP A 7 8.83 -16.57 -13.26
N TRP A 8 8.83 -15.52 -12.43
CA TRP A 8 9.66 -14.34 -12.66
C TRP A 8 11.15 -14.64 -12.60
N SER A 9 11.60 -15.38 -11.58
CA SER A 9 13.00 -15.80 -11.45
C SER A 9 13.44 -16.67 -12.64
N ARG A 10 12.59 -17.60 -13.09
CA ARG A 10 12.84 -18.43 -14.28
C ARG A 10 12.91 -17.60 -15.56
N ALA A 11 12.05 -16.61 -15.72
CA ALA A 11 12.07 -15.70 -16.86
C ALA A 11 13.37 -14.87 -16.90
N GLN A 12 13.82 -14.34 -15.76
CA GLN A 12 15.10 -13.61 -15.66
C GLN A 12 16.31 -14.49 -15.99
N VAL A 13 16.32 -15.74 -15.50
CA VAL A 13 17.38 -16.71 -15.80
C VAL A 13 17.38 -17.08 -17.29
N ALA A 14 16.21 -17.27 -17.90
CA ALA A 14 16.08 -17.51 -19.33
C ALA A 14 16.57 -16.31 -20.16
N LEU A 15 16.29 -15.09 -19.71
CA LEU A 15 16.71 -13.85 -20.36
C LEU A 15 18.22 -13.57 -20.24
N LYS A 16 18.89 -14.11 -19.21
CA LYS A 16 20.35 -13.97 -19.04
C LYS A 16 21.15 -15.02 -19.80
N ARG A 17 20.50 -15.99 -20.46
CA ARG A 17 21.21 -16.98 -21.28
C ARG A 17 21.78 -16.32 -22.53
N PRO A 18 23.09 -16.43 -22.80
CA PRO A 18 23.72 -15.76 -23.93
C PRO A 18 23.37 -16.47 -25.25
N SER A 19 22.23 -16.13 -25.85
CA SER A 19 21.84 -16.55 -27.20
C SER A 19 21.50 -15.32 -28.07
N ARG A 20 21.55 -15.46 -29.40
CA ARG A 20 21.14 -14.37 -30.33
C ARG A 20 19.68 -13.97 -30.10
N SER A 21 18.80 -14.93 -29.90
CA SER A 21 17.37 -14.72 -29.66
C SER A 21 17.11 -13.99 -28.35
N THR A 22 17.90 -14.30 -27.31
CA THR A 22 17.77 -13.68 -26.00
C THR A 22 18.24 -12.22 -26.01
N ARG A 23 19.28 -11.89 -26.78
CA ARG A 23 19.73 -10.48 -26.94
C ARG A 23 18.71 -9.61 -27.68
N ALA A 24 18.05 -10.15 -28.71
CA ALA A 24 16.98 -9.42 -29.40
C ALA A 24 15.79 -9.16 -28.47
N LEU A 25 15.45 -10.14 -27.62
CA LEU A 25 14.40 -9.98 -26.61
C LEU A 25 14.80 -9.00 -25.51
N GLU A 26 16.07 -8.98 -25.09
CA GLU A 26 16.60 -8.01 -24.12
C GLU A 26 16.48 -6.57 -24.64
N ALA A 27 16.73 -6.34 -25.93
CA ALA A 27 16.54 -5.02 -26.55
C ALA A 27 15.08 -4.57 -26.50
N ILE A 28 14.13 -5.44 -26.87
CA ILE A 28 12.69 -5.10 -26.81
C ILE A 28 12.24 -4.84 -25.37
N ILE A 29 12.73 -5.61 -24.40
CA ILE A 29 12.41 -5.40 -22.98
C ILE A 29 13.01 -4.08 -22.48
N ARG A 30 14.22 -3.72 -22.93
CA ARG A 30 14.85 -2.44 -22.62
C ARG A 30 14.01 -1.27 -23.15
N ASP A 31 13.59 -1.33 -24.40
CA ASP A 31 12.73 -0.30 -25.02
C ASP A 31 11.40 -0.14 -24.26
N LEU A 32 10.84 -1.25 -23.77
CA LEU A 32 9.64 -1.22 -22.91
C LEU A 32 9.93 -0.55 -21.56
N ILE A 33 11.04 -0.89 -20.90
CA ILE A 33 11.44 -0.29 -19.60
C ILE A 33 11.73 1.21 -19.74
N GLU A 34 12.17 1.68 -20.90
CA GLU A 34 12.40 3.11 -21.16
C GLU A 34 11.10 3.92 -21.24
N THR A 35 9.94 3.26 -21.36
CA THR A 35 8.63 3.92 -21.22
C THR A 35 8.25 4.09 -19.74
N ARG A 36 7.48 5.12 -19.42
CA ARG A 36 6.96 5.34 -18.06
C ARG A 36 6.16 4.13 -17.56
N ASP A 37 5.25 3.60 -18.38
CA ASP A 37 4.39 2.48 -17.98
C ASP A 37 5.18 1.18 -17.83
N GLY A 38 6.18 0.94 -18.68
CA GLY A 38 7.06 -0.22 -18.56
C GLY A 38 8.01 -0.13 -17.36
N ALA A 39 8.56 1.05 -17.08
CA ALA A 39 9.34 1.30 -15.86
C ALA A 39 8.49 1.05 -14.61
N THR A 40 7.24 1.56 -14.58
CA THR A 40 6.29 1.30 -13.50
C THR A 40 6.00 -0.19 -13.36
N TYR A 41 5.64 -0.88 -14.46
CA TYR A 41 5.36 -2.32 -14.44
C TYR A 41 6.54 -3.16 -13.90
N PHE A 42 7.76 -2.85 -14.32
CA PHE A 42 8.96 -3.54 -13.83
C PHE A 42 9.28 -3.19 -12.38
N ALA A 43 9.14 -1.92 -11.98
CA ALA A 43 9.34 -1.50 -10.60
C ALA A 43 8.33 -2.18 -9.67
N GLU A 44 7.06 -2.23 -10.04
CA GLU A 44 6.03 -2.88 -9.23
C GLU A 44 6.34 -4.37 -8.96
N ARG A 45 6.91 -5.06 -9.97
CA ARG A 45 7.22 -6.49 -9.93
C ARG A 45 8.56 -6.82 -9.28
N VAL A 46 9.57 -5.95 -9.42
CA VAL A 46 10.91 -6.11 -8.82
C VAL A 46 10.89 -5.76 -7.33
N TRP A 47 10.13 -4.74 -6.94
CA TRP A 47 10.10 -4.24 -5.56
C TRP A 47 9.02 -4.91 -4.70
N GLY A 48 8.26 -5.86 -5.26
CA GLY A 48 7.12 -6.46 -4.57
C GLY A 48 6.01 -5.44 -4.27
N ILE A 49 6.03 -4.26 -4.88
CA ILE A 49 5.02 -3.21 -4.72
C ILE A 49 3.67 -3.68 -5.32
N SER A 50 3.68 -4.65 -6.24
CA SER A 50 2.49 -5.40 -6.66
C SER A 50 1.97 -6.43 -5.66
N LEU A 51 2.55 -6.59 -4.45
CA LEU A 51 1.95 -7.46 -3.42
C LEU A 51 0.67 -6.82 -2.92
N ARG A 52 -0.42 -7.13 -3.62
CA ARG A 52 -1.77 -6.90 -3.13
C ARG A 52 -2.28 -8.19 -2.50
N TYR A 53 -2.48 -8.17 -1.20
CA TYR A 53 -3.25 -9.20 -0.53
C TYR A 53 -4.74 -9.04 -0.85
N GLU A 54 -5.44 -10.13 -1.18
CA GLU A 54 -6.89 -10.11 -1.35
C GLU A 54 -7.57 -10.03 0.02
N LEU A 55 -7.65 -8.81 0.58
CA LEU A 55 -8.24 -8.56 1.89
C LEU A 55 -9.75 -8.30 1.82
N GLY A 56 -10.30 -8.11 0.62
CA GLY A 56 -11.66 -7.66 0.38
C GLY A 56 -11.82 -6.16 0.68
N GLY A 57 -12.50 -5.43 -0.20
CA GLY A 57 -12.68 -3.99 -0.09
C GLY A 57 -12.78 -3.33 -1.46
N ASN A 58 -13.44 -2.17 -1.54
CA ASN A 58 -13.72 -1.50 -2.82
C ASN A 58 -12.54 -0.63 -3.30
N HIS A 59 -11.61 -0.27 -2.43
CA HIS A 59 -10.54 0.67 -2.78
C HIS A 59 -9.30 -0.06 -3.35
N PRO A 60 -8.68 0.42 -4.45
CA PRO A 60 -7.53 -0.23 -5.09
C PRO A 60 -6.32 -0.45 -4.17
N LEU A 61 -6.06 0.47 -3.23
CA LEU A 61 -4.96 0.33 -2.26
C LEU A 61 -5.17 -0.75 -1.21
N VAL A 62 -6.39 -1.27 -1.00
CA VAL A 62 -6.63 -2.30 0.03
C VAL A 62 -5.86 -3.57 -0.34
N GLY A 63 -5.02 -4.01 0.59
CA GLY A 63 -4.12 -5.14 0.42
C GLY A 63 -2.71 -4.79 -0.03
N CYS A 64 -2.45 -3.55 -0.43
CA CYS A 64 -1.12 -3.07 -0.82
C CYS A 64 -0.36 -2.52 0.39
N SER A 65 0.95 -2.32 0.24
CA SER A 65 1.72 -1.50 1.18
C SER A 65 1.18 -0.07 1.18
N VAL A 66 1.07 0.53 2.37
CA VAL A 66 0.68 1.93 2.51
C VAL A 66 1.75 2.82 1.87
N PRO A 67 1.37 3.85 1.09
CA PRO A 67 2.32 4.85 0.62
C PRO A 67 3.01 5.56 1.80
N ASP A 68 4.28 5.92 1.63
CA ASP A 68 5.00 6.67 2.65
C ASP A 68 4.64 8.16 2.59
N PHE A 69 3.43 8.51 3.07
CA PHE A 69 2.95 9.89 3.09
C PHE A 69 3.86 10.74 3.97
N ALA A 70 4.34 11.85 3.42
CA ALA A 70 4.99 12.92 4.16
C ALA A 70 3.92 13.91 4.62
N LEU A 71 3.70 14.01 5.92
CA LEU A 71 2.76 14.94 6.53
C LEU A 71 3.37 16.35 6.62
N ALA A 72 2.50 17.37 6.69
CA ALA A 72 2.90 18.77 6.76
C ALA A 72 3.71 19.12 8.02
N ASP A 73 3.61 18.30 9.07
CA ASP A 73 4.42 18.41 10.30
C ASP A 73 5.83 17.80 10.17
N GLY A 74 6.16 17.24 8.99
CA GLY A 74 7.44 16.60 8.69
C GLY A 74 7.50 15.12 9.00
N SER A 75 6.48 14.55 9.67
CA SER A 75 6.44 13.12 9.97
C SER A 75 6.12 12.28 8.73
N ARG A 76 6.59 11.03 8.74
CA ARG A 76 6.34 10.07 7.66
C ARG A 76 5.58 8.84 8.13
N THR A 77 4.77 8.27 7.24
CA THR A 77 3.98 7.07 7.52
C THR A 77 4.85 5.91 8.02
N GLY A 78 6.03 5.71 7.40
CA GLY A 78 6.98 4.69 7.82
C GLY A 78 7.51 4.88 9.25
N GLU A 79 7.60 6.13 9.73
CA GLU A 79 8.04 6.44 11.10
C GLU A 79 6.92 6.16 12.10
N LEU A 80 5.69 6.55 11.77
CA LEU A 80 4.49 6.35 12.58
C LEU A 80 4.18 4.86 12.80
N LEU A 81 4.54 3.99 11.85
CA LEU A 81 4.36 2.54 11.96
C LEU A 81 5.42 1.84 12.82
N ARG A 82 6.52 2.52 13.21
CA ARG A 82 7.61 1.89 13.99
C ARG A 82 7.18 1.40 15.37
N GLU A 83 6.09 1.93 15.90
CA GLU A 83 5.51 1.48 17.17
C GLU A 83 4.83 0.10 17.09
N GLY A 84 4.67 -0.47 15.89
CA GLY A 84 4.01 -1.77 15.72
C GLY A 84 2.50 -1.75 16.01
N LYS A 85 1.89 -0.57 15.96
CA LYS A 85 0.43 -0.37 16.07
C LYS A 85 -0.20 -0.21 14.69
N GLY A 86 -1.50 -0.44 14.60
CA GLY A 86 -2.27 0.03 13.44
C GLY A 86 -2.22 1.54 13.35
N LEU A 87 -2.36 2.08 12.14
CA LEU A 87 -2.32 3.51 11.90
C LEU A 87 -3.55 3.92 11.10
N LEU A 88 -4.34 4.85 11.65
CA LEU A 88 -5.43 5.52 10.96
C LEU A 88 -4.98 6.94 10.61
N LEU A 89 -4.60 7.15 9.35
CA LEU A 89 -4.30 8.47 8.81
C LEU A 89 -5.58 9.12 8.29
N ASN A 90 -5.89 10.31 8.77
CA ASN A 90 -7.03 11.10 8.34
C ASN A 90 -6.56 12.43 7.74
N PHE A 91 -6.69 12.55 6.43
CA PHE A 91 -6.42 13.77 5.67
C PHE A 91 -7.65 14.69 5.58
N SER A 92 -8.82 14.22 6.01
CA SER A 92 -10.04 15.01 6.00
C SER A 92 -10.15 15.91 7.23
N ALA A 93 -10.93 16.98 7.11
CA ALA A 93 -11.28 17.85 8.24
C ALA A 93 -12.25 17.19 9.25
N ASP A 94 -12.77 16.00 8.95
CA ASP A 94 -13.70 15.28 9.81
C ASP A 94 -12.96 14.51 10.90
N ALA A 95 -12.89 15.07 12.11
CA ALA A 95 -12.27 14.45 13.27
C ALA A 95 -13.09 13.30 13.89
N SER A 96 -14.25 12.95 13.34
CA SER A 96 -15.17 12.00 13.97
C SER A 96 -14.67 10.54 14.01
N LEU A 97 -13.56 10.26 13.34
CA LEU A 97 -12.87 8.97 13.41
C LEU A 97 -11.92 8.85 14.62
N GLU A 98 -11.47 9.94 15.22
CA GLU A 98 -10.52 9.92 16.34
C GLU A 98 -11.09 9.14 17.54
N ALA A 99 -12.27 9.54 18.00
CA ALA A 99 -12.96 8.88 19.11
C ALA A 99 -13.31 7.41 18.80
N LEU A 100 -13.53 7.09 17.52
CA LEU A 100 -13.85 5.73 17.07
C LEU A 100 -12.60 4.84 17.05
N ALA A 101 -11.46 5.36 16.62
CA ALA A 101 -10.17 4.65 16.67
C ALA A 101 -9.73 4.37 18.11
N GLY A 102 -9.97 5.32 19.03
CA GLY A 102 -9.66 5.19 20.45
C GLY A 102 -10.31 3.97 21.13
N ARG A 103 -11.41 3.45 20.56
CA ARG A 103 -12.08 2.24 21.03
C ARG A 103 -11.21 0.98 21.00
N TRP A 104 -10.19 0.93 20.14
CA TRP A 104 -9.29 -0.22 20.04
C TRP A 104 -8.19 -0.26 21.11
N ASN A 105 -8.34 0.49 22.21
CA ASN A 105 -7.49 0.47 23.41
C ASN A 105 -5.98 0.59 23.08
N GLY A 106 -5.63 1.55 22.23
CA GLY A 106 -4.23 1.81 21.83
C GLY A 106 -3.65 0.87 20.77
N ARG A 107 -4.43 -0.09 20.23
CA ARG A 107 -4.00 -0.94 19.09
C ARG A 107 -3.97 -0.18 17.76
N ILE A 108 -4.72 0.93 17.67
CA ILE A 108 -4.76 1.81 16.50
C ILE A 108 -4.34 3.22 16.94
N SER A 109 -3.27 3.75 16.35
CA SER A 109 -2.85 5.14 16.46
C SER A 109 -3.65 5.98 15.46
N TYR A 110 -4.18 7.12 15.91
CA TYR A 110 -4.87 8.07 15.05
C TYR A 110 -3.96 9.26 14.79
N VAL A 111 -3.80 9.62 13.52
CA VAL A 111 -3.06 10.83 13.12
C VAL A 111 -3.90 11.59 12.11
N ALA A 112 -4.20 12.84 12.44
CA ALA A 112 -4.84 13.79 11.53
C ALA A 112 -3.81 14.79 11.03
N GLY A 113 -3.82 15.06 9.74
CA GLY A 113 -2.91 16.04 9.16
C GLY A 113 -2.90 15.94 7.64
N ASN A 114 -2.60 17.05 6.96
CA ASN A 114 -2.47 17.04 5.51
C ASN A 114 -1.14 16.41 5.10
N ALA A 115 -1.16 15.50 4.13
CA ALA A 115 0.04 15.09 3.43
C ALA A 115 0.42 16.11 2.34
N ILE A 116 1.72 16.17 2.00
CA ILE A 116 2.24 16.95 0.86
C ILE A 116 1.57 16.48 -0.45
N ASP A 117 1.43 15.16 -0.60
CA ASP A 117 0.62 14.53 -1.65
C ASP A 117 -0.25 13.44 -1.01
N GLN A 118 -1.56 13.60 -1.10
CA GLN A 118 -2.56 12.70 -0.51
C GLN A 118 -2.97 11.58 -1.46
N LEU A 119 -2.56 11.64 -2.73
CA LEU A 119 -2.93 10.66 -3.77
C LEU A 119 -4.45 10.49 -3.93
N GLY A 120 -5.22 11.55 -3.65
CA GLY A 120 -6.69 11.54 -3.70
C GLY A 120 -7.39 10.89 -2.50
N LEU A 121 -6.65 10.41 -1.50
CA LEU A 121 -7.24 9.78 -0.31
C LEU A 121 -7.74 10.81 0.70
N SER A 122 -8.89 10.52 1.32
CA SER A 122 -9.30 11.23 2.54
C SER A 122 -8.81 10.52 3.80
N THR A 123 -8.79 9.19 3.80
CA THR A 123 -8.47 8.41 5.00
C THR A 123 -7.92 7.03 4.62
N VAL A 124 -6.93 6.55 5.38
CA VAL A 124 -6.36 5.21 5.23
C VAL A 124 -6.11 4.56 6.59
N LEU A 125 -6.51 3.29 6.71
CA LEU A 125 -6.19 2.41 7.83
C LEU A 125 -5.13 1.41 7.38
N ALA A 126 -3.94 1.52 7.96
CA ALA A 126 -2.84 0.58 7.80
C ALA A 126 -2.73 -0.35 9.02
N ARG A 127 -2.39 -1.61 8.76
CA ARG A 127 -2.01 -2.61 9.75
C ARG A 127 -0.61 -2.31 10.31
N PRO A 128 -0.22 -2.94 11.44
CA PRO A 128 1.14 -2.83 11.98
C PRO A 128 2.27 -3.20 11.02
N ASP A 129 1.98 -4.05 10.03
CA ASP A 129 2.93 -4.46 8.99
C ASP A 129 2.93 -3.53 7.75
N GLY A 130 2.22 -2.40 7.83
CA GLY A 130 2.14 -1.41 6.76
C GLY A 130 1.18 -1.78 5.63
N ILE A 131 0.43 -2.88 5.72
CA ILE A 131 -0.57 -3.24 4.70
C ILE A 131 -1.87 -2.47 4.93
N VAL A 132 -2.40 -1.86 3.87
CA VAL A 132 -3.67 -1.13 3.91
C VAL A 132 -4.83 -2.11 4.12
N ALA A 133 -5.55 -1.93 5.22
CA ALA A 133 -6.74 -2.69 5.57
C ALA A 133 -8.04 -2.03 5.10
N TRP A 134 -8.04 -0.70 4.97
CA TRP A 134 -9.19 0.08 4.49
C TRP A 134 -8.72 1.47 4.01
N ALA A 135 -9.38 2.03 2.99
CA ALA A 135 -9.09 3.35 2.46
C ALA A 135 -10.33 3.95 1.77
N THR A 136 -10.39 5.28 1.68
CA THR A 136 -11.46 6.03 1.01
C THR A 136 -10.95 7.36 0.47
N GLU A 137 -11.49 7.78 -0.67
CA GLU A 137 -11.27 9.09 -1.30
C GLU A 137 -12.37 10.10 -0.90
N SER A 138 -13.52 9.59 -0.44
CA SER A 138 -14.68 10.37 0.02
C SER A 138 -14.78 10.41 1.53
N VAL A 139 -15.74 11.21 2.04
CA VAL A 139 -16.09 11.28 3.47
C VAL A 139 -16.09 9.89 4.11
N PRO A 140 -15.36 9.69 5.22
CA PRO A 140 -15.17 8.38 5.81
C PRO A 140 -16.46 7.78 6.37
N ASP A 141 -16.77 6.57 5.92
CA ASP A 141 -17.88 5.76 6.41
C ASP A 141 -17.46 5.00 7.67
N LYS A 142 -18.02 5.40 8.82
CA LYS A 142 -17.71 4.87 10.16
C LYS A 142 -18.02 3.39 10.30
N GLU A 143 -19.06 2.90 9.64
CA GLU A 143 -19.42 1.47 9.70
C GLU A 143 -18.41 0.64 8.91
N LYS A 144 -18.00 1.12 7.73
CA LYS A 144 -16.94 0.46 6.94
C LYS A 144 -15.61 0.44 7.68
N PHE A 145 -15.23 1.56 8.29
CA PHE A 145 -14.05 1.62 9.16
C PHE A 145 -14.17 0.61 10.31
N THR A 146 -15.28 0.63 11.06
CA THR A 146 -15.48 -0.23 12.23
C THR A 146 -15.41 -1.71 11.86
N ARG A 147 -16.02 -2.10 10.73
CA ARG A 147 -15.94 -3.48 10.23
C ARG A 147 -14.53 -3.89 9.83
N ALA A 148 -13.79 -3.00 9.17
CA ALA A 148 -12.39 -3.27 8.82
C ALA A 148 -11.51 -3.37 10.07
N ALA A 149 -11.68 -2.44 11.01
CA ALA A 149 -10.95 -2.42 12.26
C ALA A 149 -11.26 -3.68 13.10
N ALA A 150 -12.52 -4.09 13.21
CA ALA A 150 -12.92 -5.31 13.92
C ALA A 150 -12.29 -6.58 13.30
N ARG A 151 -12.27 -6.64 11.96
CA ARG A 151 -11.68 -7.77 11.24
C ARG A 151 -10.18 -7.94 11.49
N TRP A 152 -9.44 -6.84 11.59
CA TRP A 152 -7.97 -6.88 11.63
C TRP A 152 -7.39 -6.69 13.02
N PHE A 153 -8.08 -5.96 13.89
CA PHE A 153 -7.63 -5.62 15.23
C PHE A 153 -8.49 -6.27 16.32
N GLY A 154 -9.50 -7.08 15.96
CA GLY A 154 -10.42 -7.73 16.89
C GLY A 154 -11.58 -6.81 17.32
N GLU A 155 -12.55 -7.37 18.03
CA GLU A 155 -13.70 -6.61 18.53
C GLU A 155 -13.29 -5.59 19.61
N ILE A 156 -14.18 -4.62 19.83
CA ILE A 156 -14.05 -3.51 20.78
C ILE A 156 -14.56 -3.96 22.15
#